data_AF-A0A0C9W0G9-F1
#
_entry.id   AF-A0A0C9W0G9-F1
#
_cell.length_a   1.000
_cell.length_b   1.000
_cell.length_c   1.000
_cell.angle_alpha   90.00
_cell.angle_beta   90.00
_cell.angle_gamma   90.00
#
_symmetry.space_group_name_H-M   'P 1'
#
loop_
_entity.id
_entity.type
_entity.pdbx_description
1 polymer ?
#
loop_
_entity_poly.entity_id
_entity_poly.type
_entity_poly.pdbx_seq_one_letter_code
_entity_poly.pdbx_strand_id
1 'polypeptide(L)'
;MEGARLWNYSEMDALEEENRKLSQELARQDIIIEDTSNIGPENALQSIHDARHAELIAANLKHSLNGLIYKLFKGDDKEPLKVRWINARFPFTSPSYEVEVFHKGKWLELLGCGVVAQSTLDNSGFAFPHCIKNEIGWAFGLGLERIAMVLFQIPDIRLFWSEDKRFIQQFEPNKITLFKPYSKYPTTVQDISFWFPLVPKGEALLHENDFCDIVREVAGDSVEDVKLVDDFAHPETGRRSQCYRIIYSSMDRILPHKEVNEVTREIGERITNIFGVEVR
;
A
#
# COMPACT_ATOMS: atom_id res chain seq x y z
N MET A 1 8.31 3.05 -1.42
CA MET A 1 9.74 3.30 -1.09
C MET A 1 10.12 2.36 0.03
N GLU A 2 11.30 1.79 -0.05
CA GLU A 2 11.79 0.80 0.90
C GLU A 2 13.08 1.31 1.54
N GLY A 3 13.33 0.90 2.77
CA GLY A 3 14.56 1.22 3.48
C GLY A 3 14.98 0.06 4.38
N ALA A 4 16.28 -0.16 4.48
CA ALA A 4 16.86 -1.12 5.38
C ALA A 4 18.17 -0.59 5.96
N ARG A 5 18.52 -1.05 7.16
CA ARG A 5 19.82 -0.78 7.77
C ARG A 5 20.30 -2.03 8.49
N LEU A 6 21.55 -2.36 8.26
CA LEU A 6 22.24 -3.51 8.84
C LEU A 6 23.34 -3.04 9.77
N TRP A 7 23.63 -3.85 10.78
CA TRP A 7 24.74 -3.69 11.71
C TRP A 7 25.44 -5.01 11.86
N ASN A 8 26.76 -4.97 12.05
CA ASN A 8 27.49 -6.09 12.58
C ASN A 8 27.16 -6.28 14.07
N TYR A 9 27.18 -7.52 14.56
CA TYR A 9 27.02 -7.81 15.99
C TYR A 9 28.04 -7.09 16.88
N SER A 10 29.22 -6.71 16.37
CA SER A 10 30.19 -5.93 17.14
C SER A 10 29.77 -4.47 17.39
N GLU A 11 28.72 -3.97 16.73
CA GLU A 11 28.30 -2.57 16.78
C GLU A 11 27.15 -2.32 17.78
N MET A 12 26.70 -3.34 18.51
CA MET A 12 25.49 -3.27 19.34
C MET A 12 25.58 -2.24 20.47
N ASP A 13 26.74 -2.04 21.08
CA ASP A 13 26.92 -1.00 22.10
C ASP A 13 26.85 0.42 21.52
N ALA A 14 27.32 0.60 20.28
CA ALA A 14 27.20 1.88 19.56
C ALA A 14 25.74 2.14 19.14
N LEU A 15 25.03 1.09 18.73
CA LEU A 15 23.59 1.15 18.42
C LEU A 15 22.76 1.53 19.64
N GLU A 16 23.11 1.00 20.82
CA GLU A 16 22.44 1.35 22.08
C GLU A 16 22.61 2.85 22.42
N GLU A 17 23.81 3.40 22.22
CA GLU A 17 24.05 4.84 22.34
C GLU A 17 23.24 5.66 21.31
N GLU A 18 23.19 5.19 20.06
CA GLU A 18 22.38 5.82 19.00
C GLU A 18 20.89 5.85 19.36
N ASN A 19 20.36 4.74 19.86
CA ASN A 19 18.96 4.64 20.31
C ASN A 19 18.66 5.64 21.44
N ARG A 20 19.59 5.78 22.41
CA ARG A 20 19.44 6.76 23.48
C ARG A 20 19.34 8.18 22.94
N LYS A 21 20.17 8.55 21.96
CA LYS A 21 20.14 9.88 21.33
C LYS A 21 18.84 10.11 20.58
N LEU A 22 18.43 9.18 19.72
CA LEU A 22 17.19 9.28 18.96
C LEU A 22 15.96 9.38 19.88
N SER A 23 15.94 8.59 20.95
CA SER A 23 14.87 8.65 21.96
C SER A 23 14.81 10.01 22.66
N GLN A 24 15.97 10.60 23.01
CA GLN A 24 16.03 11.93 23.62
C GLN A 24 15.60 13.05 22.66
N GLU A 25 15.92 12.91 21.37
CA GLU A 25 15.48 13.84 20.34
C GLU A 25 13.96 13.78 20.13
N LEU A 26 13.39 12.58 20.09
CA LEU A 26 11.95 12.36 19.98
C LEU A 26 11.17 12.89 21.18
N ALA A 27 11.69 12.72 22.40
CA ALA A 27 11.06 13.21 23.62
C ALA A 27 10.93 14.75 23.67
N ARG A 28 11.63 15.47 22.79
CA ARG A 28 11.55 16.93 22.65
C ARG A 28 10.56 17.37 21.56
N GLN A 29 9.99 16.44 20.79
CA GLN A 29 9.06 16.71 19.72
C GLN A 29 7.61 16.63 20.21
N ASP A 30 6.72 17.34 19.52
CA ASP A 30 5.29 17.30 19.81
C ASP A 30 4.61 16.08 19.15
N ILE A 31 4.99 14.90 19.65
CA ILE A 31 4.53 13.60 19.15
C ILE A 31 4.11 12.69 20.32
N ILE A 32 2.93 12.10 20.21
CA ILE A 32 2.43 11.06 21.11
C ILE A 32 2.61 9.72 20.39
N ILE A 33 3.37 8.82 21.01
CA ILE A 33 3.65 7.49 20.49
C ILE A 33 2.91 6.46 21.34
N GLU A 34 1.89 5.84 20.76
CA GLU A 34 1.12 4.74 21.35
C GLU A 34 1.68 3.40 20.86
N ASP A 35 2.63 2.83 21.59
CA ASP A 35 3.20 1.53 21.23
C ASP A 35 2.48 0.40 21.95
N THR A 36 1.57 -0.26 21.23
CA THR A 36 0.83 -1.44 21.72
C THR A 36 1.46 -2.75 21.26
N SER A 37 2.54 -2.67 20.46
CA SER A 37 3.25 -3.85 20.00
C SER A 37 3.99 -4.52 21.15
N ASN A 38 4.08 -5.84 21.09
CA ASN A 38 4.76 -6.63 22.10
C ASN A 38 5.38 -7.88 21.47
N ILE A 39 6.40 -8.40 22.15
CA ILE A 39 6.95 -9.71 21.86
C ILE A 39 6.03 -10.76 22.48
N GLY A 40 5.48 -11.62 21.64
CA GLY A 40 4.55 -12.68 22.02
C GLY A 40 4.53 -13.81 20.99
N PRO A 41 3.69 -14.84 21.16
CA PRO A 41 3.67 -16.00 20.25
C PRO A 41 3.44 -15.62 18.77
N GLU A 42 2.61 -14.61 18.53
CA GLU A 42 2.25 -14.11 17.19
C GLU A 42 3.26 -13.09 16.63
N ASN A 43 4.20 -12.60 17.46
CA ASN A 43 5.21 -11.62 17.08
C ASN A 43 6.55 -11.91 17.79
N ALA A 44 6.99 -13.15 17.69
CA ALA A 44 8.13 -13.65 18.44
C ALA A 44 9.45 -13.09 17.90
N LEU A 45 10.47 -13.14 18.75
CA LEU A 45 11.86 -13.00 18.31
C LEU A 45 12.27 -14.25 17.52
N GLN A 46 13.16 -14.06 16.55
CA GLN A 46 13.75 -15.17 15.83
C GLN A 46 14.72 -15.94 16.75
N SER A 47 14.60 -17.26 16.81
CA SER A 47 15.39 -18.10 17.72
C SER A 47 16.91 -18.05 17.48
N ILE A 48 17.33 -17.63 16.28
CA ILE A 48 18.74 -17.50 15.90
C ILE A 48 19.35 -16.17 16.38
N HIS A 49 18.53 -15.17 16.68
CA HIS A 49 19.00 -13.87 17.15
C HIS A 49 19.16 -13.87 18.66
N ASP A 50 20.22 -13.19 19.12
CA ASP A 50 20.29 -12.79 20.52
C ASP A 50 19.15 -11.80 20.82
N ALA A 51 18.46 -12.01 21.94
CA ALA A 51 17.28 -11.23 22.28
C ALA A 51 17.59 -9.74 22.48
N ARG A 52 18.71 -9.41 23.15
CA ARG A 52 19.14 -8.02 23.35
C ARG A 52 19.41 -7.36 21.99
N HIS A 53 20.09 -8.05 21.08
CA HIS A 53 20.38 -7.50 19.76
C HIS A 53 19.10 -7.23 18.96
N ALA A 54 18.17 -8.18 18.92
CA ALA A 54 16.90 -8.00 18.22
C ALA A 54 16.07 -6.83 18.80
N GLU A 55 16.06 -6.67 20.12
CA GLU A 55 15.40 -5.55 20.79
C GLU A 55 16.06 -4.20 20.47
N LEU A 56 17.39 -4.11 20.46
CA LEU A 56 18.12 -2.90 20.07
C LEU A 56 17.83 -2.48 18.62
N ILE A 57 17.75 -3.47 17.72
CA ILE A 57 17.41 -3.23 16.31
C ILE A 57 15.96 -2.76 16.17
N ALA A 58 15.02 -3.39 16.88
CA ALA A 58 13.62 -2.96 16.89
C ALA A 58 13.45 -1.56 17.48
N ALA A 59 14.18 -1.22 18.55
CA ALA A 59 14.18 0.12 19.13
C ALA A 59 14.71 1.16 18.13
N ASN A 60 15.81 0.86 17.43
CA ASN A 60 16.36 1.76 16.42
C ASN A 60 15.40 2.02 15.26
N LEU A 61 14.76 0.96 14.76
CA LEU A 61 13.71 1.03 13.74
C LEU A 61 12.60 1.99 14.19
N LYS A 62 12.07 1.76 15.40
CA LYS A 62 10.99 2.57 15.97
C LYS A 62 11.38 4.03 16.10
N HIS A 63 12.55 4.32 16.66
CA HIS A 63 12.99 5.70 16.82
C HIS A 63 13.23 6.42 15.49
N SER A 64 13.87 5.74 14.54
CA SER A 64 14.16 6.28 13.22
C SER A 64 12.87 6.59 12.43
N LEU A 65 11.91 5.67 12.44
CA LEU A 65 10.63 5.85 11.77
C LEU A 65 9.75 6.90 12.45
N ASN A 66 9.70 6.96 13.78
CA ASN A 66 9.00 8.05 14.48
C ASN A 66 9.60 9.42 14.11
N GLY A 67 10.92 9.52 13.97
CA GLY A 67 11.60 10.74 13.55
C GLY A 67 11.25 11.15 12.11
N LEU A 68 11.19 10.18 11.20
CA LEU A 68 10.75 10.39 9.82
C LEU A 68 9.29 10.86 9.77
N ILE A 69 8.39 10.14 10.45
CA ILE A 69 6.95 10.43 10.50
C ILE A 69 6.72 11.83 11.06
N TYR A 70 7.39 12.17 12.16
CA TYR A 70 7.31 13.52 12.71
C TYR A 70 7.76 14.57 11.70
N LYS A 71 8.88 14.38 10.99
CA LYS A 71 9.33 15.35 9.99
C LYS A 71 8.35 15.52 8.83
N LEU A 72 7.65 14.47 8.42
CA LEU A 72 6.68 14.48 7.32
C LEU A 72 5.33 15.08 7.72
N PHE A 73 4.85 14.77 8.92
CA PHE A 73 3.51 15.08 9.39
C PHE A 73 3.45 16.21 10.43
N LYS A 74 4.59 16.76 10.87
CA LYS A 74 4.59 17.98 11.68
C LYS A 74 3.95 19.11 10.86
N GLY A 75 2.75 19.48 11.26
CA GLY A 75 2.00 20.60 10.70
C GLY A 75 1.78 21.67 11.76
N ASP A 76 1.07 22.73 11.38
CA ASP A 76 0.66 23.81 12.30
C ASP A 76 -0.57 23.42 13.15
N ASP A 77 -0.87 22.12 13.25
CA ASP A 77 -1.97 21.62 14.06
C ASP A 77 -1.71 21.94 15.54
N LYS A 78 -2.77 22.33 16.26
CA LYS A 78 -2.68 22.67 17.69
C LYS A 78 -2.54 21.43 18.58
N GLU A 79 -2.74 20.24 18.02
CA GLU A 79 -2.62 18.98 18.74
C GLU A 79 -1.32 18.26 18.34
N PRO A 80 -0.69 17.56 19.29
CA PRO A 80 0.47 16.73 19.00
C PRO A 80 0.14 15.66 17.95
N LEU A 81 1.14 15.36 17.11
CA LEU A 81 1.05 14.26 16.16
C LEU A 81 0.89 12.93 16.91
N LYS A 82 -0.12 12.12 16.58
CA LYS A 82 -0.32 10.81 17.21
C LYS A 82 0.12 9.70 16.26
N VAL A 83 0.98 8.83 16.75
CA VAL A 83 1.49 7.65 16.03
C VAL A 83 1.21 6.43 16.87
N ARG A 84 0.72 5.35 16.26
CA ARG A 84 0.54 4.06 16.93
C ARG A 84 1.30 2.94 16.25
N TRP A 85 1.85 2.06 17.07
CA TRP A 85 2.55 0.85 16.64
C TRP A 85 1.72 -0.36 17.05
N ILE A 86 1.49 -1.25 16.09
CA ILE A 86 0.73 -2.50 16.27
C ILE A 86 1.56 -3.68 15.79
N ASN A 87 1.31 -4.86 16.37
CA ASN A 87 1.91 -6.10 15.88
C ASN A 87 1.38 -6.40 14.48
N ALA A 88 2.27 -6.80 13.59
CA ALA A 88 1.94 -7.28 12.25
C ALA A 88 2.63 -8.62 12.01
N ARG A 89 2.44 -9.20 10.82
CA ARG A 89 3.14 -10.43 10.42
C ARG A 89 3.56 -10.34 8.97
N PHE A 90 4.87 -10.37 8.73
CA PHE A 90 5.44 -10.45 7.39
C PHE A 90 6.34 -11.69 7.26
N PRO A 91 6.38 -12.36 6.10
CA PRO A 91 7.22 -13.55 5.92
C PRO A 91 8.74 -13.30 6.07
N PHE A 92 9.16 -12.04 5.92
CA PHE A 92 10.57 -11.65 5.81
C PHE A 92 11.04 -10.75 6.97
N THR A 93 10.20 -10.52 7.99
CA THR A 93 10.61 -9.86 9.24
C THR A 93 10.01 -10.58 10.45
N SER A 94 10.68 -10.50 11.60
CA SER A 94 10.21 -11.00 12.88
C SER A 94 11.13 -10.48 14.00
N PRO A 95 10.61 -9.71 14.98
CA PRO A 95 9.24 -9.21 15.09
C PRO A 95 8.91 -8.19 14.00
N SER A 96 7.62 -8.11 13.66
CA SER A 96 7.04 -7.26 12.63
C SER A 96 6.05 -6.26 13.23
N TYR A 97 5.96 -5.10 12.59
CA TYR A 97 5.12 -4.00 13.04
C TYR A 97 4.45 -3.31 11.87
N GLU A 98 3.25 -2.79 12.11
CA GLU A 98 2.63 -1.76 11.28
C GLU A 98 2.58 -0.46 12.08
N VAL A 99 2.72 0.64 11.35
CA VAL A 99 2.67 1.99 11.93
C VAL A 99 1.53 2.75 11.32
N GLU A 100 0.73 3.37 12.18
CA GLU A 100 -0.34 4.23 11.75
C GLU A 100 -0.21 5.63 12.33
N VAL A 101 -0.65 6.62 11.57
CA VAL A 101 -0.66 8.03 11.98
C VAL A 101 -2.09 8.53 12.08
N PHE A 102 -2.41 9.24 13.17
CA PHE A 102 -3.70 9.90 13.29
C PHE A 102 -3.66 11.22 12.53
N HIS A 103 -4.47 11.33 11.49
CA HIS A 103 -4.51 12.52 10.65
C HIS A 103 -5.96 12.80 10.24
N LYS A 104 -6.43 14.04 10.46
CA LYS A 104 -7.78 14.48 10.11
C LYS A 104 -8.90 13.58 10.63
N GLY A 105 -8.81 13.19 11.91
CA GLY A 105 -9.86 12.45 12.60
C GLY A 105 -9.88 10.94 12.33
N LYS A 106 -8.92 10.41 11.58
CA LYS A 106 -8.80 8.97 11.28
C LYS A 106 -7.38 8.47 11.45
N TRP A 107 -7.27 7.20 11.82
CA TRP A 107 -6.01 6.47 11.76
C TRP A 107 -5.72 6.01 10.35
N LEU A 108 -4.46 6.16 9.92
CA LEU A 108 -4.00 5.84 8.58
C LEU A 108 -2.77 4.94 8.66
N GLU A 109 -2.91 3.71 8.18
CA GLU A 109 -1.79 2.78 8.00
C GLU A 109 -0.77 3.35 7.01
N LEU A 110 0.46 3.49 7.47
CA LEU A 110 1.51 4.23 6.78
C LEU A 110 2.57 3.31 6.16
N LEU A 111 3.02 2.33 6.93
CA LEU A 111 4.11 1.42 6.56
C LEU A 111 4.04 0.12 7.37
N GLY A 112 4.62 -0.93 6.78
CA GLY A 112 4.99 -2.17 7.46
C GLY A 112 6.50 -2.25 7.63
N CYS A 113 6.96 -2.81 8.74
CA CYS A 113 8.38 -2.91 9.06
C CYS A 113 8.69 -4.05 10.04
N GLY A 114 9.97 -4.27 10.32
CA GLY A 114 10.39 -5.22 11.35
C GLY A 114 11.88 -5.53 11.31
N VAL A 115 12.31 -6.40 12.23
CA VAL A 115 13.65 -6.97 12.24
C VAL A 115 13.74 -7.99 11.10
N VAL A 116 14.72 -7.88 10.22
CA VAL A 116 14.83 -8.72 9.01
C VAL A 116 15.00 -10.19 9.40
N ALA A 117 14.30 -11.08 8.70
CA ALA A 117 14.47 -12.51 8.86
C ALA A 117 15.90 -12.92 8.51
N GLN A 118 16.59 -13.65 9.39
CA GLN A 118 17.98 -14.05 9.14
C GLN A 118 18.11 -14.87 7.86
N SER A 119 17.13 -15.73 7.57
CA SER A 119 17.08 -16.50 6.32
C SER A 119 17.06 -15.61 5.07
N THR A 120 16.43 -14.43 5.13
CA THR A 120 16.43 -13.47 4.02
C THR A 120 17.82 -12.90 3.79
N LEU A 121 18.52 -12.55 4.88
CA LEU A 121 19.90 -12.07 4.83
C LEU A 121 20.85 -13.15 4.30
N ASP A 122 20.79 -14.36 4.85
CA ASP A 122 21.64 -15.48 4.46
C ASP A 122 21.45 -15.85 2.98
N ASN A 123 20.21 -15.85 2.48
CA ASN A 123 19.90 -16.15 1.08
C ASN A 123 20.32 -15.03 0.12
N SER A 124 20.40 -13.77 0.58
CA SER A 124 20.89 -12.66 -0.24
C SER A 124 22.41 -12.76 -0.53
N GLY A 125 23.15 -13.48 0.33
CA GLY A 125 24.58 -13.75 0.19
C GLY A 125 24.98 -14.60 -1.03
N PHE A 126 24.03 -15.28 -1.71
CA PHE A 126 24.33 -15.97 -2.98
C PHE A 126 24.77 -15.02 -4.11
N ALA A 127 24.46 -13.73 -4.02
CA ALA A 127 24.93 -12.70 -4.96
C ALA A 127 26.25 -12.02 -4.54
N PHE A 128 26.69 -12.17 -3.28
CA PHE A 128 27.88 -11.49 -2.74
C PHE A 128 28.70 -12.42 -1.81
N PRO A 129 29.80 -13.04 -2.28
CA PRO A 129 30.52 -14.12 -1.57
C PRO A 129 31.20 -13.76 -0.24
N HIS A 130 31.10 -12.51 0.22
CA HIS A 130 31.81 -12.00 1.41
C HIS A 130 30.92 -11.26 2.41
N CYS A 131 29.61 -11.19 2.16
CA CYS A 131 28.75 -10.25 2.86
C CYS A 131 27.70 -11.02 3.68
N ILE A 132 27.47 -10.57 4.91
CA ILE A 132 26.37 -11.01 5.79
C ILE A 132 26.60 -12.35 6.54
N LYS A 133 27.82 -12.60 7.03
CA LYS A 133 27.97 -13.40 8.25
C LYS A 133 28.16 -12.43 9.40
N ASN A 134 27.32 -12.56 10.44
CA ASN A 134 27.35 -11.73 11.65
C ASN A 134 26.68 -10.35 11.55
N GLU A 135 25.62 -10.22 10.75
CA GLU A 135 24.83 -8.98 10.69
C GLU A 135 23.39 -9.23 11.11
N ILE A 136 22.76 -8.17 11.62
CA ILE A 136 21.34 -8.08 11.96
C ILE A 136 20.85 -6.69 11.55
N GLY A 137 19.58 -6.56 11.23
CA GLY A 137 19.05 -5.28 10.78
C GLY A 137 17.55 -5.21 10.76
N TRP A 138 17.05 -4.03 10.41
CA TRP A 138 15.64 -3.80 10.20
C TRP A 138 15.37 -3.39 8.75
N ALA A 139 14.12 -3.58 8.32
CA ALA A 139 13.61 -3.08 7.05
C ALA A 139 12.21 -2.49 7.23
N PHE A 140 11.84 -1.57 6.35
CA PHE A 140 10.49 -1.02 6.24
C PHE A 140 10.09 -0.80 4.78
N GLY A 141 8.79 -0.84 4.52
CA GLY A 141 8.19 -0.47 3.24
C GLY A 141 7.10 0.58 3.46
N LEU A 142 7.22 1.71 2.78
CA LEU A 142 6.29 2.84 2.86
C LEU A 142 5.57 3.03 1.51
N GLY A 143 4.25 3.24 1.54
CA GLY A 143 3.46 3.57 0.35
C GLY A 143 3.55 5.06 0.02
N LEU A 144 4.37 5.45 -0.96
CA LEU A 144 4.62 6.86 -1.29
C LEU A 144 3.34 7.57 -1.73
N GLU A 145 2.54 6.89 -2.55
CA GLU A 145 1.28 7.38 -3.09
C GLU A 145 0.29 7.66 -1.96
N ARG A 146 0.17 6.73 -1.00
CA ARG A 146 -0.71 6.90 0.16
C ARG A 146 -0.29 8.11 1.00
N ILE A 147 1.01 8.25 1.30
CA ILE A 147 1.54 9.40 2.05
C ILE A 147 1.28 10.70 1.29
N ALA A 148 1.58 10.72 -0.01
CA ALA A 148 1.40 11.89 -0.85
C ALA A 148 -0.08 12.29 -0.96
N MET A 149 -0.99 11.34 -1.14
CA MET A 149 -2.43 11.61 -1.16
C MET A 149 -2.93 12.24 0.13
N VAL A 150 -2.39 11.82 1.28
CA VAL A 150 -2.77 12.37 2.58
C VAL A 150 -2.19 13.77 2.79
N LEU A 151 -0.88 13.93 2.63
CA LEU A 151 -0.16 15.19 2.89
C LEU A 151 -0.57 16.29 1.90
N PHE A 152 -0.68 15.95 0.62
CA PHE A 152 -1.00 16.90 -0.44
C PHE A 152 -2.51 16.93 -0.75
N GLN A 153 -3.35 16.13 -0.08
CA GLN A 153 -4.80 16.04 -0.34
C GLN A 153 -5.16 15.69 -1.79
N ILE A 154 -4.39 14.81 -2.39
CA ILE A 154 -4.62 14.34 -3.75
C ILE A 154 -5.76 13.30 -3.69
N PRO A 155 -6.91 13.55 -4.36
CA PRO A 155 -8.12 12.75 -4.18
C PRO A 155 -8.10 11.42 -4.94
N ASP A 156 -7.21 11.27 -5.91
CA ASP A 156 -7.18 10.14 -6.83
C ASP A 156 -5.73 9.78 -7.18
N ILE A 157 -5.38 8.51 -7.05
CA ILE A 157 -4.02 7.99 -7.30
C ILE A 157 -3.62 8.12 -8.77
N ARG A 158 -4.58 8.13 -9.71
CA ARG A 158 -4.32 8.27 -11.15
C ARG A 158 -3.68 9.62 -11.49
N LEU A 159 -3.87 10.64 -10.64
CA LEU A 159 -3.24 11.95 -10.83
C LEU A 159 -1.71 11.89 -10.81
N PHE A 160 -1.09 10.93 -10.10
CA PHE A 160 0.37 10.76 -10.11
C PHE A 160 0.93 10.36 -11.48
N TRP A 161 0.07 9.84 -12.37
CA TRP A 161 0.42 9.44 -13.73
C TRP A 161 -0.07 10.46 -14.78
N SER A 162 -0.68 11.57 -14.35
CA SER A 162 -1.19 12.59 -15.25
C SER A 162 -0.07 13.50 -15.78
N GLU A 163 -0.06 13.73 -17.09
CA GLU A 163 0.79 14.75 -17.73
C GLU A 163 0.18 16.16 -17.70
N ASP A 164 -0.94 16.36 -16.98
CA ASP A 164 -1.62 17.64 -16.91
C ASP A 164 -0.78 18.68 -16.15
N LYS A 165 -0.38 19.74 -16.85
CA LYS A 165 0.38 20.86 -16.28
C LYS A 165 -0.34 21.52 -15.09
N ARG A 166 -1.68 21.51 -15.06
CA ARG A 166 -2.48 22.05 -13.95
C ARG A 166 -2.28 21.26 -12.65
N PHE A 167 -1.92 19.99 -12.73
CA PHE A 167 -1.53 19.17 -11.58
C PHE A 167 -0.04 19.36 -11.27
N ILE A 168 0.84 19.12 -12.25
CA ILE A 168 2.30 19.11 -12.06
C ILE A 168 2.81 20.44 -11.48
N GLN A 169 2.28 21.57 -11.95
CA GLN A 169 2.74 22.91 -11.53
C GLN A 169 2.33 23.30 -10.10
N GLN A 170 1.53 22.49 -9.39
CA GLN A 170 1.12 22.80 -8.01
C GLN A 170 2.17 22.47 -6.96
N PHE A 171 3.17 21.65 -7.30
CA PHE A 171 4.10 21.07 -6.33
C PHE A 171 5.50 21.68 -6.48
N GLU A 172 6.12 21.96 -5.34
CA GLU A 172 7.47 22.54 -5.25
C GLU A 172 8.34 21.65 -4.35
N PRO A 173 9.65 21.49 -4.64
CA PRO A 173 10.55 20.75 -3.77
C PRO A 173 10.55 21.28 -2.32
N ASN A 174 10.62 20.36 -1.35
CA ASN A 174 10.70 20.66 0.09
C ASN A 174 9.50 21.43 0.68
N LYS A 175 8.35 21.42 0.01
CA LYS A 175 7.15 22.11 0.49
C LYS A 175 5.92 21.23 0.31
N ILE A 176 5.17 21.04 1.38
CA ILE A 176 3.87 20.39 1.32
C ILE A 176 2.85 21.43 0.88
N THR A 177 2.34 21.29 -0.35
CA THR A 177 1.30 22.16 -0.91
C THR A 177 0.01 21.38 -0.99
N LEU A 178 -1.08 21.94 -0.46
CA LEU A 178 -2.40 21.33 -0.61
C LEU A 178 -2.84 21.41 -2.07
N PHE A 179 -3.16 20.27 -2.66
CA PHE A 179 -3.71 20.16 -3.99
C PHE A 179 -5.00 20.97 -4.10
N LYS A 180 -5.06 21.79 -5.15
CA LYS A 180 -6.23 22.57 -5.54
C LYS A 180 -6.92 21.83 -6.69
N PRO A 181 -8.12 21.28 -6.46
CA PRO A 181 -8.88 20.62 -7.52
C PRO A 181 -9.15 21.59 -8.67
N TYR A 182 -9.00 21.11 -9.89
CA TYR A 182 -9.49 21.76 -11.11
C TYR A 182 -10.74 21.01 -11.60
N SER A 183 -11.54 21.66 -12.47
CA SER A 183 -12.80 21.09 -12.97
C SER A 183 -12.61 19.65 -13.44
N LYS A 184 -13.38 18.74 -12.84
CA LYS A 184 -13.50 17.36 -13.28
C LYS A 184 -14.35 17.31 -14.55
N TYR A 185 -14.01 16.40 -15.44
CA TYR A 185 -14.86 16.08 -16.59
C TYR A 185 -16.06 15.23 -16.11
N PRO A 186 -17.19 15.24 -16.83
CA PRO A 186 -18.36 14.44 -16.45
C PRO A 186 -18.04 12.94 -16.41
N THR A 187 -18.57 12.27 -15.39
CA THR A 187 -18.50 10.82 -15.24
C THR A 187 -19.59 10.15 -16.08
N THR A 188 -19.25 9.03 -16.71
CA THR A 188 -20.19 8.13 -17.40
C THR A 188 -20.15 6.76 -16.73
N VAL A 189 -21.29 6.10 -16.60
CA VAL A 189 -21.39 4.78 -15.97
C VAL A 189 -21.92 3.78 -16.99
N GLN A 190 -21.31 2.60 -17.04
CA GLN A 190 -21.80 1.45 -17.79
C GLN A 190 -21.79 0.22 -16.89
N ASP A 191 -22.80 -0.62 -17.04
CA ASP A 191 -22.89 -1.91 -16.38
C ASP A 191 -22.63 -3.00 -17.41
N ILE A 192 -21.81 -4.00 -17.08
CA ILE A 192 -21.60 -5.20 -17.88
C ILE A 192 -21.98 -6.42 -17.06
N SER A 193 -22.86 -7.24 -17.61
CA SER A 193 -23.25 -8.51 -17.02
C SER A 193 -22.78 -9.66 -17.89
N PHE A 194 -22.43 -10.78 -17.26
CA PHE A 194 -22.12 -12.00 -17.99
C PHE A 194 -22.44 -13.24 -17.17
N TRP A 195 -22.64 -14.35 -17.87
CA TRP A 195 -22.80 -15.68 -17.30
C TRP A 195 -21.51 -16.47 -17.37
N PHE A 196 -21.19 -17.17 -16.29
CA PHE A 196 -20.07 -18.11 -16.28
C PHE A 196 -20.39 -19.38 -17.06
N PRO A 197 -19.37 -20.03 -17.65
CA PRO A 197 -19.50 -21.38 -18.17
C PRO A 197 -19.81 -22.36 -17.01
N LEU A 198 -20.48 -23.45 -17.32
CA LEU A 198 -20.66 -24.56 -16.38
C LEU A 198 -19.33 -25.30 -16.23
N VAL A 199 -18.57 -24.98 -15.18
CA VAL A 199 -17.31 -25.64 -14.86
C VAL A 199 -17.50 -26.76 -13.82
N PRO A 200 -16.70 -27.84 -13.88
CA PRO A 200 -16.67 -28.87 -12.85
C PRO A 200 -16.37 -28.30 -11.46
N LYS A 201 -16.87 -28.94 -10.40
CA LYS A 201 -16.57 -28.55 -9.01
C LYS A 201 -15.06 -28.55 -8.77
N GLY A 202 -14.50 -27.37 -8.49
CA GLY A 202 -13.09 -27.19 -8.12
C GLY A 202 -12.24 -26.46 -9.16
N GLU A 203 -12.76 -26.19 -10.36
CA GLU A 203 -12.11 -25.26 -11.29
C GLU A 203 -12.38 -23.81 -10.89
N ALA A 204 -11.33 -22.98 -10.93
CA ALA A 204 -11.43 -21.58 -10.58
C ALA A 204 -12.23 -20.83 -11.65
N LEU A 205 -13.31 -20.16 -11.22
CA LEU A 205 -13.94 -19.12 -12.01
C LEU A 205 -13.02 -17.89 -12.06
N LEU A 206 -13.28 -17.00 -13.02
CA LEU A 206 -12.76 -15.63 -13.06
C LEU A 206 -12.68 -15.04 -11.63
N HIS A 207 -11.49 -14.64 -11.22
CA HIS A 207 -11.30 -13.85 -10.01
C HIS A 207 -11.63 -12.38 -10.30
N GLU A 208 -12.12 -11.62 -9.32
CA GLU A 208 -12.46 -10.21 -9.49
C GLU A 208 -11.28 -9.39 -10.07
N ASN A 209 -10.06 -9.67 -9.60
CA ASN A 209 -8.84 -9.06 -10.12
C ASN A 209 -8.60 -9.33 -11.60
N ASP A 210 -8.97 -10.51 -12.13
CA ASP A 210 -8.81 -10.80 -13.55
C ASP A 210 -9.67 -9.86 -14.40
N PHE A 211 -10.88 -9.57 -13.93
CA PHE A 211 -11.76 -8.60 -14.59
C PHE A 211 -11.21 -7.19 -14.48
N CYS A 212 -10.78 -6.77 -13.29
CA CYS A 212 -10.16 -5.46 -13.09
C CYS A 212 -8.90 -5.28 -13.96
N ASP A 213 -8.09 -6.31 -14.15
CA ASP A 213 -6.91 -6.30 -15.01
C ASP A 213 -7.28 -6.13 -16.49
N ILE A 214 -8.31 -6.85 -16.98
CA ILE A 214 -8.82 -6.65 -18.34
C ILE A 214 -9.34 -5.22 -18.51
N VAL A 215 -10.13 -4.73 -17.55
CA VAL A 215 -10.65 -3.34 -17.61
C VAL A 215 -9.49 -2.35 -17.66
N ARG A 216 -8.45 -2.55 -16.85
CA ARG A 216 -7.26 -1.69 -16.83
C ARG A 216 -6.46 -1.76 -18.13
N GLU A 217 -6.29 -2.94 -18.72
CA GLU A 217 -5.58 -3.13 -19.98
C GLU A 217 -6.29 -2.45 -21.14
N VAL A 218 -7.62 -2.55 -21.20
CA VAL A 218 -8.42 -2.01 -22.31
C VAL A 218 -8.71 -0.52 -22.13
N ALA A 219 -9.12 -0.10 -20.93
CA ALA A 219 -9.61 1.26 -20.69
C ALA A 219 -8.55 2.21 -20.09
N GLY A 220 -7.45 1.70 -19.56
CA GLY A 220 -6.40 2.49 -18.93
C GLY A 220 -6.93 3.44 -17.85
N ASP A 221 -6.47 4.68 -17.85
CA ASP A 221 -6.83 5.70 -16.85
C ASP A 221 -8.23 6.31 -17.07
N SER A 222 -8.96 5.90 -18.11
CA SER A 222 -10.33 6.38 -18.37
C SER A 222 -11.36 5.83 -17.37
N VAL A 223 -11.03 4.75 -16.65
CA VAL A 223 -11.86 4.15 -15.60
C VAL A 223 -11.39 4.62 -14.23
N GLU A 224 -12.33 5.12 -13.44
CA GLU A 224 -12.15 5.54 -12.05
C GLU A 224 -12.36 4.41 -11.06
N ASP A 225 -13.33 3.55 -11.33
CA ASP A 225 -13.77 2.54 -10.38
C ASP A 225 -14.49 1.40 -11.10
N VAL A 226 -14.39 0.20 -10.54
CA VAL A 226 -15.07 -1.01 -11.00
C VAL A 226 -15.67 -1.68 -9.77
N LYS A 227 -16.97 -1.96 -9.80
CA LYS A 227 -17.68 -2.57 -8.66
C LYS A 227 -18.51 -3.75 -9.10
N LEU A 228 -18.36 -4.88 -8.41
CA LEU A 228 -19.37 -5.92 -8.45
C LEU A 228 -20.66 -5.40 -7.79
N VAL A 229 -21.74 -5.29 -8.58
CA VAL A 229 -23.03 -4.75 -8.12
C VAL A 229 -24.11 -5.81 -7.99
N ASP A 230 -23.95 -6.96 -8.65
CA ASP A 230 -24.86 -8.11 -8.54
C ASP A 230 -24.10 -9.43 -8.74
N ASP A 231 -24.51 -10.46 -7.99
CA ASP A 231 -23.99 -11.83 -8.09
C ASP A 231 -25.15 -12.80 -7.89
N PHE A 232 -25.51 -13.50 -8.96
CA PHE A 232 -26.74 -14.27 -9.06
C PHE A 232 -26.48 -15.70 -9.52
N ALA A 233 -27.09 -16.68 -8.86
CA ALA A 233 -27.12 -18.07 -9.31
C ALA A 233 -28.54 -18.46 -9.76
N HIS A 234 -28.67 -18.90 -11.01
CA HIS A 234 -29.94 -19.31 -11.57
C HIS A 234 -30.40 -20.65 -10.95
N PRO A 235 -31.60 -20.73 -10.36
CA PRO A 235 -32.03 -21.88 -9.57
C PRO A 235 -32.18 -23.17 -10.39
N GLU A 236 -32.66 -23.06 -11.63
CA GLU A 236 -32.91 -24.25 -12.47
C GLU A 236 -31.67 -24.73 -13.24
N THR A 237 -30.90 -23.81 -13.82
CA THR A 237 -29.73 -24.15 -14.65
C THR A 237 -28.44 -24.25 -13.84
N GLY A 238 -28.42 -23.75 -12.61
CA GLY A 238 -27.22 -23.65 -11.79
C GLY A 238 -26.16 -22.67 -12.31
N ARG A 239 -26.43 -21.95 -13.41
CA ARG A 239 -25.50 -20.97 -13.97
C ARG A 239 -25.36 -19.77 -13.03
N ARG A 240 -24.14 -19.29 -12.84
CA ARG A 240 -23.85 -18.04 -12.10
C ARG A 240 -23.67 -16.88 -13.06
N SER A 241 -24.15 -15.71 -12.69
CA SER A 241 -23.96 -14.44 -13.38
C SER A 241 -23.41 -13.41 -12.41
N GLN A 242 -22.56 -12.53 -12.91
CA GLN A 242 -22.13 -11.33 -12.20
C GLN A 242 -22.40 -10.10 -13.06
N CYS A 243 -22.71 -8.98 -12.38
CA CYS A 243 -22.81 -7.66 -12.98
C CYS A 243 -21.77 -6.74 -12.35
N TYR A 244 -20.95 -6.12 -13.20
CA TYR A 244 -19.98 -5.11 -12.78
C TYR A 244 -20.39 -3.75 -13.31
N ARG A 245 -20.30 -2.75 -12.44
CA ARG A 245 -20.44 -1.34 -12.78
C ARG A 245 -19.07 -0.73 -13.00
N ILE A 246 -18.85 -0.20 -14.20
CA ILE A 246 -17.63 0.50 -14.60
C ILE A 246 -17.92 2.01 -14.61
N ILE A 247 -17.14 2.76 -13.84
CA ILE A 247 -17.26 4.21 -13.72
C ILE A 247 -16.16 4.86 -14.57
N TYR A 248 -16.55 5.45 -15.71
CA TYR A 248 -15.66 6.14 -16.63
C TYR A 248 -15.55 7.61 -16.27
N SER A 249 -14.33 8.10 -16.07
CA SER A 249 -14.04 9.47 -15.65
C SER A 249 -12.57 9.75 -15.95
N SER A 250 -12.31 10.52 -17.01
CA SER A 250 -10.97 10.93 -17.42
C SER A 250 -10.54 12.19 -16.65
N MET A 251 -9.23 12.30 -16.37
CA MET A 251 -8.63 13.44 -15.70
C MET A 251 -8.36 14.63 -16.64
N ASP A 252 -8.30 14.39 -17.95
CA ASP A 252 -7.73 15.30 -18.95
C ASP A 252 -8.71 15.65 -20.08
N ARG A 253 -9.81 14.91 -20.26
CA ARG A 253 -10.82 15.18 -21.30
C ARG A 253 -12.21 14.64 -20.99
N ILE A 254 -13.19 15.11 -21.77
CA ILE A 254 -14.53 14.51 -21.82
C ILE A 254 -14.44 13.16 -22.55
N LEU A 255 -15.09 12.13 -22.01
CA LEU A 255 -15.26 10.83 -22.65
C LEU A 255 -16.61 10.79 -23.38
N PRO A 256 -16.63 10.78 -24.73
CA PRO A 256 -17.88 10.66 -25.47
C PRO A 256 -18.55 9.30 -25.23
N HIS A 257 -19.89 9.26 -25.15
CA HIS A 257 -20.63 8.00 -24.97
C HIS A 257 -20.27 6.92 -25.99
N LYS A 258 -19.99 7.30 -27.24
CA LYS A 258 -19.58 6.36 -28.29
C LYS A 258 -18.27 5.64 -27.92
N GLU A 259 -17.29 6.38 -27.42
CA GLU A 259 -15.99 5.84 -27.00
C GLU A 259 -16.17 4.91 -25.79
N VAL A 260 -16.94 5.34 -24.78
CA VAL A 260 -17.24 4.51 -23.59
C VAL A 260 -17.90 3.19 -23.99
N ASN A 261 -18.84 3.23 -24.94
CA ASN A 261 -19.52 2.03 -25.43
C ASN A 261 -18.56 1.10 -26.20
N GLU A 262 -17.67 1.67 -27.03
CA GLU A 262 -16.66 0.89 -27.76
C GLU A 262 -15.69 0.19 -26.81
N VAL A 263 -15.20 0.89 -25.79
CA VAL A 263 -14.33 0.35 -24.74
C VAL A 263 -15.04 -0.74 -23.92
N THR A 264 -16.29 -0.49 -23.50
CA THR A 264 -17.08 -1.48 -22.73
C THR A 264 -17.32 -2.76 -23.55
N ARG A 265 -17.60 -2.61 -24.85
CA ARG A 265 -17.76 -3.74 -25.77
C ARG A 265 -16.46 -4.54 -25.89
N GLU A 266 -15.33 -3.87 -26.05
CA GLU A 266 -14.02 -4.54 -26.14
C GLU A 266 -13.69 -5.31 -24.84
N ILE A 267 -13.99 -4.74 -23.67
CA ILE A 267 -13.88 -5.45 -22.37
C ILE A 267 -14.73 -6.73 -22.39
N GLY A 268 -15.99 -6.64 -22.85
CA GLY A 268 -16.89 -7.78 -23.00
C GLY A 268 -16.36 -8.86 -23.96
N GLU A 269 -15.78 -8.46 -25.09
CA GLU A 269 -15.16 -9.37 -26.05
C GLU A 269 -13.92 -10.06 -25.44
N ARG A 270 -13.08 -9.32 -24.72
CA ARG A 270 -11.86 -9.85 -24.08
C ARG A 270 -12.19 -10.86 -22.99
N ILE A 271 -13.13 -10.55 -22.09
CA ILE A 271 -13.53 -11.50 -21.04
C ILE A 271 -14.20 -12.75 -21.64
N THR A 272 -15.02 -12.59 -22.68
CA THR A 272 -15.62 -13.73 -23.42
C THR A 272 -14.53 -14.63 -24.00
N ASN A 273 -13.52 -14.06 -24.65
CA ASN A 273 -12.47 -14.82 -25.31
C ASN A 273 -11.53 -15.54 -24.32
N ILE A 274 -11.22 -14.91 -23.18
CA ILE A 274 -10.27 -15.47 -22.20
C ILE A 274 -10.95 -16.47 -21.26
N PHE A 275 -12.15 -16.14 -20.77
CA PHE A 275 -12.83 -16.89 -19.72
C PHE A 275 -14.05 -17.68 -20.20
N GLY A 276 -14.41 -17.57 -21.49
CA GLY A 276 -15.56 -18.28 -22.06
C GLY A 276 -16.90 -17.86 -21.45
N VAL A 277 -16.97 -16.64 -20.89
CA VAL A 277 -18.23 -16.10 -20.34
C VAL A 277 -19.18 -15.66 -21.45
N GLU A 278 -20.47 -15.59 -21.15
CA GLU A 278 -21.50 -15.13 -22.08
C GLU A 278 -22.03 -13.77 -21.61
N VAL A 279 -21.65 -12.68 -22.29
CA VAL A 279 -22.11 -11.31 -21.99
C VAL A 279 -23.61 -11.15 -22.26
N ARG A 280 -24.32 -10.44 -21.38
CA ARG A 280 -25.76 -10.19 -21.45
C ARG A 280 -26.10 -8.71 -21.28
#